data_AF-A0A7R9HD43-F1
#
_entry.id   AF-A0A7R9HD43-F1
#
_cell.length_a   1.000
_cell.length_b   1.000
_cell.length_c   1.000
_cell.angle_alpha   90.00
_cell.angle_beta   90.00
_cell.angle_gamma   90.00
#
_symmetry.space_group_name_H-M   'P 1'
#
loop_
_entity.id
_entity.type
_entity.pdbx_description
1 polymer ?
#
loop_
_entity_poly.entity_id
_entity_poly.type
_entity_poly.pdbx_seq_one_letter_code
_entity_poly.pdbx_strand_id
1 'polypeptide(L)'
;MSISKTGHSFYKYQSDGGEAGENMVRELTIMNKKINMLELELSALGDKYDLAMKDRQILQEETEIMQRRLIAADKLISGLGSESVRWQEELKNLHVEKERLVGNCLMCAAFLSYTGPFSWEFRRSMVYDDWLEDLKAKEIPLTLPFKLEVNLSNDVEISTWNSEGLPPDELSVQNGILTTHASRFPLCIDPQEQALFWIKKREHPHNLKIVTFNDAYFLKQLEIAIKYGFPVLFQDVDNYIDPVIENVLEKNIKTQGGRSFVILGDKEVDYDPKFRMYLTTKIANPSFNPAVYAKATVINYTVTVSVS
;
A
#
# COMPACT_ATOMS: atom_id res chain seq x y z
N MET A 1 -30.09 75.91 -122.22
CA MET A 1 -28.63 76.03 -122.42
C MET A 1 -27.97 75.02 -121.48
N SER A 2 -26.94 74.33 -121.95
CA SER A 2 -26.56 72.98 -121.48
C SER A 2 -25.50 72.93 -120.36
N ILE A 3 -25.34 71.70 -119.80
CA ILE A 3 -24.08 71.01 -119.40
C ILE A 3 -23.76 70.75 -117.89
N SER A 4 -23.75 69.43 -117.58
CA SER A 4 -22.88 68.53 -116.77
C SER A 4 -22.57 68.68 -115.26
N LYS A 5 -22.60 67.51 -114.57
CA LYS A 5 -21.49 66.97 -113.74
C LYS A 5 -21.81 65.56 -113.22
N THR A 6 -21.10 64.54 -113.72
CA THR A 6 -21.02 63.18 -113.19
C THR A 6 -19.55 62.90 -112.83
N GLY A 7 -19.24 62.59 -111.58
CA GLY A 7 -17.86 62.25 -111.19
C GLY A 7 -17.51 62.25 -109.70
N HIS A 8 -18.42 61.93 -108.77
CA HIS A 8 -18.10 61.95 -107.33
C HIS A 8 -18.60 60.74 -106.51
N SER A 9 -19.13 59.69 -107.14
CA SER A 9 -19.81 58.61 -106.40
C SER A 9 -19.03 57.30 -106.24
N PHE A 10 -17.73 57.28 -106.54
CA PHE A 10 -16.93 56.03 -106.45
C PHE A 10 -16.02 55.91 -105.22
N TYR A 11 -15.81 56.98 -104.44
CA TYR A 11 -14.93 56.95 -103.26
C TYR A 11 -15.66 56.71 -101.92
N LYS A 12 -16.98 56.51 -101.92
CA LYS A 12 -17.77 56.41 -100.68
C LYS A 12 -18.16 54.98 -100.26
N TYR A 13 -17.84 53.96 -101.07
CA TYR A 13 -18.24 52.58 -100.80
C TYR A 13 -17.16 51.70 -100.14
N GLN A 14 -15.96 52.25 -99.90
CA GLN A 14 -14.88 51.55 -99.18
C GLN A 14 -14.73 52.00 -97.71
N SER A 15 -15.45 53.03 -97.25
CA SER A 15 -15.41 53.51 -95.86
C SER A 15 -16.45 52.85 -94.94
N ASP A 16 -17.68 52.65 -95.41
CA ASP A 16 -18.81 52.22 -94.55
C ASP A 16 -18.75 50.73 -94.15
N GLY A 17 -18.12 49.89 -94.97
CA GLY A 17 -17.85 48.49 -94.62
C GLY A 17 -16.77 48.32 -93.55
N GLY A 18 -15.89 49.33 -93.40
CA GLY A 18 -14.89 49.41 -92.33
C GLY A 18 -15.53 49.82 -91.00
N GLU A 19 -16.39 50.85 -91.00
CA GLU A 19 -17.03 51.36 -89.77
C GLU A 19 -17.99 50.36 -89.11
N ALA A 20 -18.78 49.61 -89.89
CA ALA A 20 -19.69 48.59 -89.34
C ALA A 20 -18.93 47.38 -88.76
N GLY A 21 -17.83 46.97 -89.39
CA GLY A 21 -16.92 45.95 -88.86
C GLY A 21 -16.21 46.43 -87.59
N GLU A 22 -15.77 47.68 -87.54
CA GLU A 22 -15.12 48.29 -86.37
C GLU A 22 -16.06 48.42 -85.17
N ASN A 23 -17.33 48.76 -85.37
CA ASN A 23 -18.33 48.82 -84.30
C ASN A 23 -18.65 47.44 -83.72
N MET A 24 -18.81 46.42 -84.58
CA MET A 24 -19.02 45.03 -84.14
C MET A 24 -17.79 44.49 -83.39
N VAL A 25 -16.59 44.80 -83.87
CA VAL A 25 -15.33 44.45 -83.20
C VAL A 25 -15.24 45.18 -81.85
N ARG A 26 -15.67 46.44 -81.74
CA ARG A 26 -15.75 47.17 -80.46
C ARG A 26 -16.72 46.53 -79.47
N GLU A 27 -17.93 46.18 -79.89
CA GLU A 27 -18.91 45.52 -79.02
C GLU A 27 -18.44 44.14 -78.56
N LEU A 28 -17.87 43.35 -79.47
CA LEU A 28 -17.23 42.07 -79.12
C LEU A 28 -16.10 42.27 -78.12
N THR A 29 -15.29 43.32 -78.27
CA THR A 29 -14.21 43.63 -77.32
C THR A 29 -14.75 44.01 -75.94
N ILE A 30 -15.86 44.76 -75.87
CA ILE A 30 -16.51 45.15 -74.61
C ILE A 30 -17.15 43.94 -73.93
N MET A 31 -17.82 43.08 -74.69
CA MET A 31 -18.45 41.87 -74.18
C MET A 31 -17.40 40.86 -73.69
N ASN A 32 -16.30 40.71 -74.43
CA ASN A 32 -15.18 39.85 -74.05
C ASN A 32 -14.45 40.39 -72.81
N LYS A 33 -14.39 41.72 -72.61
CA LYS A 33 -13.93 42.34 -71.35
C LYS A 33 -14.86 42.06 -70.18
N LYS A 34 -16.19 42.11 -70.38
CA LYS A 34 -17.17 41.77 -69.34
C LYS A 34 -17.11 40.29 -68.95
N ILE A 35 -16.96 39.40 -69.93
CA ILE A 35 -16.78 37.95 -69.67
C ILE A 35 -15.50 37.73 -68.85
N ASN A 36 -14.37 38.32 -69.26
CA ASN A 36 -13.13 38.22 -68.47
C ASN A 36 -13.26 38.80 -67.05
N MET A 37 -13.96 39.92 -66.86
CA MET A 37 -14.22 40.46 -65.52
C MET A 37 -15.08 39.51 -64.68
N LEU A 38 -16.14 38.95 -65.26
CA LEU A 38 -17.00 37.99 -64.57
C LEU A 38 -16.24 36.69 -64.26
N GLU A 39 -15.39 36.21 -65.16
CA GLU A 39 -14.52 35.05 -64.92
C GLU A 39 -13.51 35.32 -63.80
N LEU A 40 -12.94 36.53 -63.74
CA LEU A 40 -12.07 36.96 -62.63
C LEU A 40 -12.81 37.03 -61.30
N GLU A 41 -14.03 37.60 -61.27
CA GLU A 41 -14.87 37.63 -60.07
C GLU A 41 -15.29 36.23 -59.63
N LEU A 42 -15.65 35.35 -60.57
CA LEU A 42 -16.06 33.99 -60.30
C LEU A 42 -14.89 33.14 -59.79
N SER A 43 -13.69 33.36 -60.33
CA SER A 43 -12.44 32.77 -59.83
C SER A 43 -12.13 33.24 -58.42
N ALA A 44 -12.19 34.56 -58.16
CA ALA A 44 -11.92 35.12 -56.84
C ALA A 44 -12.96 34.68 -55.79
N LEU A 45 -14.22 34.48 -56.21
CA LEU A 45 -15.27 33.95 -55.36
C LEU A 45 -15.08 32.44 -55.10
N GLY A 46 -14.62 31.69 -56.10
CA GLY A 46 -14.21 30.28 -55.99
C GLY A 46 -13.08 30.10 -54.98
N ASP A 47 -12.01 30.89 -55.08
CA ASP A 47 -10.88 30.85 -54.14
C ASP A 47 -11.31 31.15 -52.70
N LYS A 48 -12.20 32.14 -52.51
CA LYS A 48 -12.77 32.46 -51.19
C LYS A 48 -13.66 31.34 -50.65
N TYR A 49 -14.45 30.70 -51.52
CA TYR A 49 -15.29 29.59 -51.14
C TYR A 49 -14.45 28.38 -50.70
N ASP A 50 -13.38 28.06 -51.44
CA ASP A 50 -12.48 26.95 -51.10
C ASP A 50 -11.73 27.20 -49.79
N LEU A 51 -11.27 28.44 -49.55
CA LEU A 51 -10.70 28.84 -48.27
C LEU A 51 -11.72 28.69 -47.12
N ALA A 52 -12.93 29.21 -47.28
CA ALA A 52 -13.98 29.11 -46.27
C ALA A 52 -14.40 27.65 -46.00
N MET A 53 -14.43 26.80 -47.03
CA MET A 53 -14.74 25.38 -46.90
C MET A 53 -13.63 24.62 -46.18
N LYS A 54 -12.36 24.95 -46.45
CA LYS A 54 -11.21 24.38 -45.74
C LYS A 54 -11.21 24.78 -44.27
N ASP A 55 -11.45 26.05 -43.96
CA ASP A 55 -11.56 26.54 -42.58
C ASP A 55 -12.72 25.87 -41.84
N ARG A 56 -13.88 25.73 -42.50
CA ARG A 56 -15.03 24.99 -41.96
C ARG A 56 -14.66 23.55 -41.62
N GLN A 57 -13.89 22.88 -42.48
CA GLN A 57 -13.49 21.50 -42.27
C GLN A 57 -12.52 21.34 -41.09
N ILE A 58 -11.54 22.24 -40.97
CA ILE A 58 -10.60 22.27 -39.83
C ILE A 58 -11.36 22.48 -38.52
N LEU A 59 -12.25 23.48 -38.47
CA LEU A 59 -13.06 23.75 -37.27
C LEU A 59 -13.95 22.56 -36.91
N GLN A 60 -14.47 21.84 -37.90
CA GLN A 60 -15.30 20.67 -37.67
C GLN A 60 -14.49 19.50 -37.08
N GLU A 61 -13.28 19.24 -37.59
CA GLU A 61 -12.36 18.24 -37.02
C GLU A 61 -11.95 18.61 -35.59
N GLU A 62 -11.61 19.87 -35.32
CA GLU A 62 -11.30 20.36 -33.98
C GLU A 62 -12.47 20.17 -33.01
N THR A 63 -13.68 20.47 -33.47
CA THR A 63 -14.91 20.30 -32.67
C THR A 63 -15.14 18.83 -32.33
N GLU A 64 -14.97 17.92 -33.29
CA GLU A 64 -15.10 16.48 -33.04
C GLU A 64 -14.06 15.96 -32.03
N ILE A 65 -12.81 16.40 -32.14
CA ILE A 65 -11.75 16.05 -31.19
C ILE A 65 -12.09 16.57 -29.81
N MET A 66 -12.55 17.83 -29.71
CA MET A 66 -12.95 18.44 -28.45
C MET A 66 -14.12 17.69 -27.82
N GLN A 67 -15.13 17.30 -28.61
CA GLN A 67 -16.28 16.52 -28.13
C GLN A 67 -15.87 15.15 -27.60
N ARG A 68 -14.96 14.44 -28.29
CA ARG A 68 -14.40 13.17 -27.80
C ARG A 68 -13.65 13.35 -26.48
N ARG A 69 -12.85 14.41 -26.35
CA ARG A 69 -12.15 14.74 -25.09
C ARG A 69 -13.13 15.05 -23.97
N LEU A 70 -14.19 15.78 -24.25
CA LEU A 70 -15.22 16.14 -23.28
C LEU A 70 -15.95 14.90 -22.76
N ILE A 71 -16.34 13.98 -23.64
CA ILE A 71 -16.97 12.70 -23.26
C ILE A 71 -16.01 11.84 -22.42
N ALA A 72 -14.71 11.80 -22.78
CA ALA A 72 -13.72 11.07 -22.00
C ALA A 72 -13.52 11.67 -20.59
N ALA A 73 -13.44 13.00 -20.50
CA ALA A 73 -13.34 13.71 -19.23
C ALA A 73 -14.58 13.50 -18.35
N ASP A 74 -15.78 13.56 -18.92
CA ASP A 74 -17.04 13.34 -18.21
C ASP A 74 -17.13 11.92 -17.63
N LYS A 75 -16.70 10.91 -18.41
CA LYS A 75 -16.59 9.52 -17.91
C LYS A 75 -15.60 9.39 -16.76
N LEU A 76 -14.45 10.07 -16.83
CA LEU A 76 -13.46 10.06 -15.76
C LEU A 76 -14.00 10.74 -14.49
N ILE A 77 -14.61 11.92 -14.63
CA ILE A 77 -15.20 12.66 -13.51
C ILE A 77 -16.31 11.83 -12.85
N SER A 78 -17.20 11.25 -13.67
CA SER A 78 -18.29 10.40 -13.17
C SER A 78 -17.77 9.14 -12.48
N GLY A 79 -16.74 8.49 -13.04
CA GLY A 79 -16.11 7.31 -12.45
C GLY A 79 -15.37 7.60 -11.14
N LEU A 80 -14.80 8.81 -11.01
CA LEU A 80 -14.11 9.26 -9.79
C LEU A 80 -15.07 9.85 -8.76
N GLY A 81 -16.29 10.23 -9.15
CA GLY A 81 -17.28 10.81 -8.24
C GLY A 81 -17.69 9.84 -7.12
N SER A 82 -17.97 8.58 -7.46
CA SER A 82 -18.28 7.55 -6.46
C SER A 82 -17.09 7.24 -5.55
N GLU A 83 -15.88 7.22 -6.12
CA GLU A 83 -14.65 6.96 -5.38
C GLU A 83 -14.34 8.11 -4.41
N SER A 84 -14.57 9.36 -4.83
CA SER A 84 -14.44 10.53 -3.96
C SER A 84 -15.37 10.45 -2.74
N VAL A 85 -16.61 9.99 -2.91
CA VAL A 85 -17.54 9.80 -1.79
C VAL A 85 -17.03 8.70 -0.87
N ARG A 86 -16.60 7.56 -1.43
CA ARG A 86 -16.04 6.44 -0.66
C ARG A 86 -14.84 6.86 0.18
N TRP A 87 -13.89 7.59 -0.41
CA TRP A 87 -12.72 8.09 0.32
C TRP A 87 -13.08 9.11 1.40
N GLN A 88 -14.11 9.93 1.18
CA GLN A 88 -14.59 10.86 2.21
C GLN A 88 -15.21 10.11 3.40
N GLU A 89 -15.96 9.03 3.16
CA GLU A 89 -16.49 8.17 4.21
C GLU A 89 -15.36 7.43 4.96
N GLU A 90 -14.41 6.87 4.22
CA GLU A 90 -13.24 6.18 4.76
C GLU A 90 -12.38 7.12 5.60
N LEU A 91 -12.15 8.36 5.15
CA LEU A 91 -11.41 9.38 5.89
C LEU A 91 -12.11 9.77 7.20
N LYS A 92 -13.45 9.83 7.22
CA LYS A 92 -14.22 10.04 8.46
C LYS A 92 -14.04 8.86 9.42
N ASN A 93 -14.11 7.63 8.92
CA ASN A 93 -13.92 6.43 9.74
C ASN A 93 -12.50 6.37 10.32
N LEU A 94 -11.48 6.66 9.51
CA LEU A 94 -10.09 6.73 9.97
C LEU A 94 -9.88 7.79 11.05
N HIS A 95 -10.61 8.91 11.00
CA HIS A 95 -10.54 9.93 12.06
C HIS A 95 -11.06 9.38 13.40
N VAL A 96 -12.19 8.67 13.37
CA VAL A 96 -12.75 8.01 14.56
C VAL A 96 -11.82 6.91 15.08
N GLU A 97 -11.23 6.11 14.19
CA GLU A 97 -10.26 5.08 14.59
C GLU A 97 -8.99 5.67 15.21
N LYS A 98 -8.52 6.80 14.68
CA LYS A 98 -7.35 7.51 15.22
C LYS A 98 -7.57 7.94 16.66
N GLU A 99 -8.75 8.42 17.02
CA GLU A 99 -9.07 8.78 18.41
C GLU A 99 -9.08 7.56 19.33
N ARG A 100 -9.66 6.44 18.87
CA ARG A 100 -9.74 5.18 19.62
C ARG A 100 -8.42 4.44 19.73
N LEU A 101 -7.45 4.76 18.86
CA LEU A 101 -6.16 4.11 18.81
C LEU A 101 -5.41 4.20 20.14
N VAL A 102 -5.55 5.31 20.88
CA VAL A 102 -4.88 5.51 22.18
C VAL A 102 -5.31 4.45 23.19
N GLY A 103 -6.62 4.23 23.35
CA GLY A 103 -7.15 3.21 24.26
C GLY A 103 -6.80 1.80 23.80
N ASN A 104 -6.90 1.52 22.49
CA ASN A 104 -6.54 0.23 21.92
C ASN A 104 -5.06 -0.10 22.16
N CYS A 105 -4.15 0.84 21.87
CA CYS A 105 -2.72 0.67 22.09
C CYS A 105 -2.39 0.47 23.57
N LEU A 106 -3.06 1.18 24.48
CA LEU A 106 -2.86 1.03 25.91
C LEU A 106 -3.23 -0.40 26.38
N MET A 107 -4.39 -0.90 25.96
CA MET A 107 -4.83 -2.26 26.27
C MET A 107 -3.88 -3.32 25.70
N CYS A 108 -3.50 -3.17 24.43
CA CYS A 108 -2.58 -4.08 23.75
C CYS A 108 -1.19 -4.08 24.40
N ALA A 109 -0.67 -2.91 24.76
CA ALA A 109 0.62 -2.81 25.44
C ALA A 109 0.59 -3.42 26.85
N ALA A 110 -0.50 -3.19 27.60
CA ALA A 110 -0.70 -3.82 28.90
C ALA A 110 -0.78 -5.35 28.79
N PHE A 111 -1.51 -5.86 27.79
CA PHE A 111 -1.58 -7.28 27.48
C PHE A 111 -0.19 -7.86 27.20
N LEU A 112 0.53 -7.32 26.21
CA LEU A 112 1.86 -7.82 25.83
C LEU A 112 2.90 -7.76 26.96
N SER A 113 2.71 -6.85 27.93
CA SER A 113 3.67 -6.63 29.01
C SER A 113 3.42 -7.50 30.25
N TYR A 114 2.15 -7.77 30.59
CA TYR A 114 1.80 -8.28 31.92
C TYR A 114 1.05 -9.61 31.91
N THR A 115 0.32 -9.96 30.85
CA THR A 115 -0.61 -11.10 30.91
C THR A 115 0.06 -12.45 30.71
N GLY A 116 1.24 -12.48 30.09
CA GLY A 116 1.94 -13.70 29.69
C GLY A 116 2.00 -14.81 30.76
N PRO A 117 2.44 -14.53 32.00
CA PRO A 117 2.61 -15.57 33.01
C PRO A 117 1.31 -16.17 33.55
N PHE A 118 0.18 -15.50 33.33
CA PHE A 118 -1.09 -15.85 33.98
C PHE A 118 -1.90 -16.89 33.21
N SER A 119 -2.80 -17.58 33.91
CA SER A 119 -3.77 -18.52 33.31
C SER A 119 -4.81 -17.78 32.46
N TRP A 120 -5.49 -18.53 31.59
CA TRP A 120 -6.55 -18.00 30.74
C TRP A 120 -7.60 -17.18 31.50
N GLU A 121 -8.14 -17.75 32.58
CA GLU A 121 -9.22 -17.15 33.36
C GLU A 121 -8.78 -15.82 33.97
N PHE A 122 -7.54 -15.78 34.47
CA PHE A 122 -6.99 -14.57 35.05
C PHE A 122 -6.69 -13.51 33.99
N ARG A 123 -6.15 -13.90 32.82
CA ARG A 123 -5.96 -12.97 31.70
C ARG A 123 -7.27 -12.35 31.25
N ARG A 124 -8.32 -13.17 31.13
CA ARG A 124 -9.66 -12.71 30.76
C ARG A 124 -10.21 -11.71 31.77
N SER A 125 -10.12 -12.02 33.05
CA SER A 125 -10.57 -11.12 34.12
C SER A 125 -9.81 -9.80 34.13
N MET A 126 -8.47 -9.84 34.07
CA MET A 126 -7.64 -8.64 34.01
C MET A 126 -8.00 -7.75 32.81
N VAL A 127 -8.11 -8.33 31.60
CA VAL A 127 -8.30 -7.57 30.37
C VAL A 127 -9.73 -7.05 30.25
N TYR A 128 -10.74 -7.90 30.43
CA TYR A 128 -12.11 -7.58 30.09
C TYR A 128 -12.96 -7.12 31.28
N ASP A 129 -12.68 -7.61 32.49
CA ASP A 129 -13.49 -7.27 33.67
C ASP A 129 -12.88 -6.10 34.45
N ASP A 130 -11.54 -6.01 34.54
CA ASP A 130 -10.85 -4.95 35.28
C ASP A 130 -10.43 -3.77 34.37
N TRP A 131 -9.50 -4.00 33.44
CA TRP A 131 -8.87 -2.92 32.66
C TRP A 131 -9.84 -2.24 31.70
N LEU A 132 -10.66 -3.03 31.00
CA LEU A 132 -11.64 -2.50 30.06
C LEU A 132 -12.67 -1.61 30.77
N GLU A 133 -13.15 -2.01 31.95
CA GLU A 133 -14.10 -1.21 32.73
C GLU A 133 -13.46 0.05 33.32
N ASP A 134 -12.22 -0.02 33.78
CA ASP A 134 -11.46 1.14 34.25
C ASP A 134 -11.22 2.17 33.12
N LEU A 135 -10.90 1.72 31.90
CA LEU A 135 -10.75 2.62 30.75
C LEU A 135 -12.08 3.28 30.36
N LYS A 136 -13.19 2.54 30.42
CA LYS A 136 -14.53 3.10 30.19
C LYS A 136 -14.88 4.14 31.25
N ALA A 137 -14.60 3.86 32.52
CA ALA A 137 -14.85 4.79 33.62
C ALA A 137 -14.01 6.08 33.51
N LYS A 138 -12.81 6.00 32.93
CA LYS A 138 -11.95 7.15 32.63
C LYS A 138 -12.27 7.85 31.31
N GLU A 139 -13.32 7.43 30.61
CA GLU A 139 -13.76 7.97 29.32
C GLU A 139 -12.65 7.97 28.25
N ILE A 140 -11.73 7.02 28.32
CA ILE A 140 -10.67 6.88 27.32
C ILE A 140 -11.27 6.27 26.05
N PRO A 141 -11.15 6.91 24.88
CA PRO A 141 -11.68 6.36 23.63
C PRO A 141 -11.02 5.03 23.27
N LEU A 142 -11.84 4.01 23.00
CA LEU A 142 -11.40 2.71 22.51
C LEU A 142 -12.44 2.06 21.59
N THR A 143 -12.04 1.03 20.86
CA THR A 143 -12.96 0.25 20.01
C THR A 143 -13.78 -0.73 20.85
N LEU A 144 -15.10 -0.72 20.69
CA LEU A 144 -16.03 -1.66 21.31
C LEU A 144 -16.84 -2.42 20.24
N PRO A 145 -17.04 -3.75 20.38
CA PRO A 145 -16.43 -4.63 21.37
C PRO A 145 -14.92 -4.75 21.18
N PHE A 146 -14.15 -4.70 22.28
CA PHE A 146 -12.70 -4.83 22.23
C PHE A 146 -12.31 -6.29 22.01
N LYS A 147 -11.41 -6.53 21.06
CA LYS A 147 -10.83 -7.86 20.78
C LYS A 147 -9.33 -7.71 20.58
N LEU A 148 -8.55 -8.46 21.33
CA LEU A 148 -7.08 -8.43 21.24
C LEU A 148 -6.58 -8.87 19.87
N GLU A 149 -7.15 -9.95 19.34
CA GLU A 149 -6.75 -10.59 18.09
C GLU A 149 -6.80 -9.63 16.89
N VAL A 150 -7.84 -8.79 16.82
CA VAL A 150 -8.05 -7.83 15.74
C VAL A 150 -7.07 -6.66 15.81
N ASN A 151 -6.60 -6.30 17.01
CA ASN A 151 -5.69 -5.16 17.20
C ASN A 151 -4.21 -5.56 17.14
N LEU A 152 -3.87 -6.82 17.43
CA LEU A 152 -2.50 -7.31 17.51
C LEU A 152 -2.13 -8.31 16.41
N SER A 153 -3.10 -8.81 15.66
CA SER A 153 -2.88 -9.78 14.58
C SER A 153 -3.92 -9.58 13.46
N ASN A 154 -3.94 -10.49 12.50
CA ASN A 154 -4.91 -10.55 11.42
C ASN A 154 -5.23 -12.00 11.06
N ASP A 155 -6.33 -12.22 10.33
CA ASP A 155 -6.81 -13.57 9.99
C ASP A 155 -5.79 -14.39 9.20
N VAL A 156 -4.95 -13.75 8.39
CA VAL A 156 -3.90 -14.41 7.60
C VAL A 156 -2.80 -14.96 8.52
N GLU A 157 -2.36 -14.16 9.50
CA GLU A 157 -1.36 -14.56 10.47
C GLU A 157 -1.89 -15.69 11.36
N ILE A 158 -3.12 -15.56 11.87
CA ILE A 158 -3.78 -16.60 12.68
C ILE A 158 -3.94 -17.90 11.87
N SER A 159 -4.39 -17.80 10.61
CA SER A 159 -4.51 -18.97 9.73
C SER A 159 -3.15 -19.61 9.47
N THR A 160 -2.07 -18.84 9.42
CA THR A 160 -0.71 -19.36 9.26
C THR A 160 -0.30 -20.14 10.50
N TRP A 161 -0.51 -19.59 11.70
CA TRP A 161 -0.24 -20.31 12.96
C TRP A 161 -1.02 -21.61 13.08
N ASN A 162 -2.29 -21.60 12.64
CA ASN A 162 -3.12 -22.81 12.61
C ASN A 162 -2.53 -23.88 11.69
N SER A 163 -2.04 -23.49 10.52
CA SER A 163 -1.35 -24.42 9.59
C SER A 163 -0.03 -24.95 10.17
N GLU A 164 0.62 -24.18 11.05
CA GLU A 164 1.83 -24.54 11.77
C GLU A 164 1.57 -25.37 13.04
N GLY A 165 0.31 -25.68 13.35
CA GLY A 165 -0.09 -26.58 14.44
C GLY A 165 -0.47 -25.89 15.75
N LEU A 166 -0.57 -24.56 15.77
CA LEU A 166 -1.19 -23.85 16.89
C LEU A 166 -2.71 -24.04 16.82
N PRO A 167 -3.42 -24.37 17.90
CA PRO A 167 -4.87 -24.48 17.88
C PRO A 167 -5.56 -23.11 17.66
N PRO A 168 -6.78 -23.08 17.08
CA PRO A 168 -7.49 -21.84 16.75
C PRO A 168 -8.30 -21.25 17.92
N ASP A 169 -8.10 -21.73 19.15
CA ASP A 169 -8.79 -21.19 20.33
C ASP A 169 -8.17 -19.88 20.80
N GLU A 170 -8.95 -19.07 21.54
CA GLU A 170 -8.56 -17.72 21.95
C GLU A 170 -7.28 -17.71 22.82
N LEU A 171 -7.08 -18.70 23.69
CA LEU A 171 -5.85 -18.80 24.51
C LEU A 171 -4.63 -19.08 23.63
N SER A 172 -4.75 -20.03 22.71
CA SER A 172 -3.68 -20.38 21.78
C SER A 172 -3.32 -19.20 20.87
N VAL A 173 -4.30 -18.47 20.33
CA VAL A 173 -4.07 -17.26 19.53
C VAL A 173 -3.38 -16.17 20.36
N GLN A 174 -3.83 -15.94 21.59
CA GLN A 174 -3.19 -15.01 22.52
C GLN A 174 -1.73 -15.38 22.86
N ASN A 175 -1.47 -16.67 23.07
CA ASN A 175 -0.12 -17.19 23.27
C ASN A 175 0.75 -17.02 22.01
N GLY A 176 0.16 -17.19 20.83
CA GLY A 176 0.78 -16.86 19.55
C GLY A 176 1.22 -15.41 19.49
N ILE A 177 0.30 -14.48 19.77
CA ILE A 177 0.55 -13.04 19.82
C ILE A 177 1.69 -12.69 20.80
N LEU A 178 1.65 -13.24 22.02
CA LEU A 178 2.70 -13.01 23.02
C LEU A 178 4.07 -13.54 22.56
N THR A 179 4.09 -14.66 21.84
CA THR A 179 5.34 -15.27 21.35
C THR A 179 5.94 -14.51 20.18
N THR A 180 5.11 -13.92 19.31
CA THR A 180 5.57 -13.25 18.09
C THR A 180 5.80 -11.74 18.26
N HIS A 181 4.90 -11.07 18.96
CA HIS A 181 4.80 -9.60 19.00
C HIS A 181 5.33 -8.99 20.31
N ALA A 182 5.55 -9.77 21.36
CA ALA A 182 6.15 -9.22 22.59
C ALA A 182 7.58 -8.72 22.33
N SER A 183 7.96 -7.67 23.06
CA SER A 183 9.25 -6.99 22.88
C SER A 183 10.45 -7.83 23.33
N ARG A 184 10.30 -8.62 24.39
CA ARG A 184 11.34 -9.53 24.93
C ARG A 184 11.20 -10.92 24.34
N PHE A 185 12.27 -11.71 24.41
CA PHE A 185 12.21 -13.08 23.93
C PHE A 185 11.27 -13.94 24.80
N PRO A 186 10.45 -14.80 24.18
CA PRO A 186 9.49 -15.62 24.89
C PRO A 186 10.15 -16.79 25.63
N LEU A 187 9.70 -17.00 26.87
CA LEU A 187 9.93 -18.21 27.65
C LEU A 187 8.59 -18.90 27.88
N CYS A 188 8.34 -19.99 27.16
CA CYS A 188 7.08 -20.71 27.19
C CYS A 188 7.12 -21.80 28.26
N ILE A 189 6.21 -21.69 29.23
CA ILE A 189 5.89 -22.75 30.20
C ILE A 189 4.91 -23.70 29.52
N ASP A 190 5.42 -24.80 28.99
CA ASP A 190 4.73 -25.64 28.00
C ASP A 190 4.85 -27.14 28.34
N PRO A 191 4.14 -27.64 29.37
CA PRO A 191 4.19 -29.06 29.76
C PRO A 191 3.69 -30.01 28.68
N GLN A 192 2.78 -29.54 27.81
CA GLN A 192 2.20 -30.31 26.71
C GLN A 192 2.99 -30.18 25.40
N GLU A 193 4.09 -29.44 25.38
CA GLU A 193 4.96 -29.22 24.22
C GLU A 193 4.25 -28.57 23.00
N GLN A 194 3.13 -27.87 23.19
CA GLN A 194 2.39 -27.20 22.12
C GLN A 194 3.22 -26.08 21.47
N ALA A 195 3.79 -25.19 22.29
CA ALA A 195 4.66 -24.11 21.81
C ALA A 195 5.91 -24.70 21.15
N LEU A 196 6.48 -25.76 21.74
CA LEU A 196 7.65 -26.44 21.21
C LEU A 196 7.44 -26.92 19.76
N PHE A 197 6.36 -27.67 19.51
CA PHE A 197 6.07 -28.20 18.17
C PHE A 197 5.73 -27.09 17.18
N TRP A 198 4.95 -26.10 17.61
CA TRP A 198 4.59 -24.96 16.77
C TRP A 198 5.82 -24.13 16.35
N ILE A 199 6.69 -23.74 17.30
CA ILE A 199 7.92 -22.98 17.01
C ILE A 199 8.86 -23.78 16.11
N LYS A 200 9.01 -25.10 16.36
CA LYS A 200 9.79 -25.98 15.48
C LYS A 200 9.30 -25.91 14.04
N LYS A 201 7.99 -26.04 13.81
CA LYS A 201 7.42 -26.05 12.46
C LYS A 201 7.52 -24.68 11.78
N ARG A 202 7.23 -23.61 12.51
CA ARG A 202 7.30 -22.22 12.05
C ARG A 202 8.69 -21.79 11.63
N GLU A 203 9.70 -22.11 12.44
CA GLU A 203 11.07 -21.62 12.25
C GLU A 203 11.96 -22.59 11.47
N HIS A 204 11.49 -23.82 11.19
CA HIS A 204 12.23 -24.79 10.38
C HIS A 204 12.70 -24.24 9.02
N PRO A 205 11.89 -23.50 8.24
CA PRO A 205 12.33 -22.90 6.98
C PRO A 205 13.45 -21.85 7.14
N HIS A 206 13.63 -21.29 8.34
CA HIS A 206 14.59 -20.23 8.66
C HIS A 206 15.91 -20.75 9.26
N ASN A 207 16.21 -22.05 9.13
CA ASN A 207 17.40 -22.70 9.72
C ASN A 207 17.45 -22.68 11.25
N LEU A 208 16.30 -22.97 11.89
CA LEU A 208 16.19 -23.10 13.35
C LEU A 208 17.30 -23.95 13.97
N LYS A 209 17.98 -23.39 14.98
CA LYS A 209 18.94 -24.09 15.83
C LYS A 209 18.29 -24.51 17.12
N ILE A 210 18.24 -25.82 17.35
CA ILE A 210 17.73 -26.41 18.57
C ILE A 210 18.92 -26.70 19.48
N VAL A 211 18.88 -26.18 20.71
CA VAL A 211 19.96 -26.33 21.71
C VAL A 211 19.37 -26.53 23.10
N THR A 212 20.19 -27.00 24.04
CA THR A 212 19.88 -27.11 25.47
C THR A 212 21.08 -26.56 26.25
N PHE A 213 20.88 -26.00 27.44
CA PHE A 213 21.98 -25.48 28.27
C PHE A 213 23.01 -26.54 28.68
N ASN A 214 22.62 -27.82 28.64
CA ASN A 214 23.49 -28.96 28.92
C ASN A 214 24.43 -29.33 27.76
N ASP A 215 24.24 -28.77 26.56
CA ASP A 215 25.11 -29.03 25.42
C ASP A 215 26.40 -28.21 25.51
N ALA A 216 27.56 -28.88 25.59
CA ALA A 216 28.86 -28.21 25.64
C ALA A 216 29.11 -27.21 24.49
N TYR A 217 28.41 -27.36 23.35
CA TYR A 217 28.57 -26.50 22.17
C TYR A 217 27.47 -25.43 22.01
N PHE A 218 26.53 -25.30 22.96
CA PHE A 218 25.39 -24.38 22.81
C PHE A 218 25.85 -22.93 22.58
N LEU A 219 26.89 -22.48 23.28
CA LEU A 219 27.43 -21.12 23.14
C LEU A 219 27.92 -20.82 21.74
N LYS A 220 28.60 -21.79 21.11
CA LYS A 220 29.10 -21.64 19.75
C LYS A 220 27.96 -21.62 18.73
N GLN A 221 26.93 -22.43 18.94
CA GLN A 221 25.73 -22.41 18.10
C GLN A 221 24.97 -21.09 18.22
N LEU A 222 24.84 -20.56 19.45
CA LEU A 222 24.22 -19.28 19.72
C LEU A 222 25.01 -18.13 19.09
N GLU A 223 26.34 -18.10 19.21
CA GLU A 223 27.21 -17.11 18.57
C GLU A 223 26.99 -17.06 17.05
N ILE A 224 26.97 -18.23 16.39
CA ILE A 224 26.71 -18.34 14.95
C ILE A 224 25.30 -17.84 14.62
N ALA A 225 24.30 -18.22 15.41
CA ALA A 225 22.92 -17.85 15.16
C ALA A 225 22.68 -16.34 15.30
N ILE A 226 23.28 -15.69 16.31
CA ILE A 226 23.21 -14.23 16.50
C ILE A 226 23.85 -13.52 15.30
N LYS A 227 25.01 -14.01 14.84
CA LYS A 227 25.76 -13.41 13.73
C LYS A 227 25.04 -13.50 12.39
N TYR A 228 24.36 -14.61 12.13
CA TYR A 228 23.70 -14.87 10.85
C TYR A 228 22.17 -14.71 10.88
N GLY A 229 21.61 -14.29 12.02
CA GLY A 229 20.17 -14.08 12.19
C GLY A 229 19.34 -15.37 12.16
N PHE A 230 19.92 -16.51 12.52
CA PHE A 230 19.18 -17.77 12.61
C PHE A 230 18.36 -17.82 13.90
N PRO A 231 17.11 -18.32 13.87
CA PRO A 231 16.34 -18.51 15.08
C PRO A 231 16.95 -19.61 15.95
N VAL A 232 16.91 -19.43 17.27
CA VAL A 232 17.40 -20.40 18.26
C VAL A 232 16.28 -20.76 19.21
N LEU A 233 16.13 -22.06 19.49
CA LEU A 233 15.19 -22.59 20.46
C LEU A 233 15.96 -23.37 21.53
N PHE A 234 15.94 -22.85 22.76
CA PHE A 234 16.39 -23.54 23.96
C PHE A 234 15.30 -24.47 24.47
N GLN A 235 15.54 -25.78 24.39
CA GLN A 235 14.61 -26.81 24.85
C GLN A 235 14.94 -27.26 26.26
N ASP A 236 13.90 -27.68 26.97
CA ASP A 236 13.99 -28.24 28.32
C ASP A 236 14.78 -27.32 29.27
N VAL A 237 14.41 -26.03 29.27
CA VAL A 237 15.00 -25.05 30.18
C VAL A 237 14.53 -25.34 31.60
N ASP A 238 15.46 -25.73 32.46
CA ASP A 238 15.23 -25.92 33.89
C ASP A 238 15.10 -24.56 34.62
N ASN A 239 14.98 -24.58 35.95
CA ASN A 239 14.93 -23.36 36.77
C ASN A 239 16.21 -22.49 36.71
N TYR A 240 17.28 -22.98 36.08
CA TYR A 240 18.56 -22.29 35.93
C TYR A 240 18.75 -21.86 34.46
N ILE A 241 18.86 -20.55 34.24
CA ILE A 241 19.24 -19.95 32.97
C ILE A 241 20.67 -19.46 33.14
N ASP A 242 21.58 -19.91 32.28
CA ASP A 242 22.99 -19.53 32.36
C ASP A 242 23.17 -18.01 32.17
N PRO A 243 23.77 -17.29 33.14
CA PRO A 243 23.99 -15.85 33.05
C PRO A 243 24.75 -15.39 31.79
N VAL A 244 25.50 -16.29 31.15
CA VAL A 244 26.27 -16.00 29.93
C VAL A 244 25.40 -15.46 28.79
N ILE A 245 24.10 -15.81 28.74
CA ILE A 245 23.17 -15.36 27.71
C ILE A 245 22.34 -14.14 28.11
N GLU A 246 22.51 -13.58 29.32
CA GLU A 246 21.63 -12.50 29.84
C GLU A 246 21.59 -11.27 28.95
N ASN A 247 22.76 -10.80 28.47
CA ASN A 247 22.83 -9.65 27.56
C ASN A 247 22.05 -9.90 26.25
N VAL A 248 22.03 -11.15 25.77
CA VAL A 248 21.27 -11.55 24.59
C VAL A 248 19.79 -11.59 24.93
N LEU A 249 19.41 -12.21 26.05
CA LEU A 249 18.03 -12.32 26.52
C LEU A 249 17.38 -10.94 26.71
N GLU A 250 18.12 -10.00 27.32
CA GLU A 250 17.69 -8.62 27.56
C GLU A 250 17.71 -7.74 26.31
N LYS A 251 18.23 -8.24 25.17
CA LYS A 251 18.49 -7.45 23.96
C LYS A 251 19.33 -6.20 24.27
N ASN A 252 20.39 -6.37 25.07
CA ASN A 252 21.35 -5.31 25.39
C ASN A 252 22.31 -5.07 24.21
N ILE A 253 21.77 -4.55 23.11
CA ILE A 253 22.48 -4.37 21.84
C ILE A 253 23.16 -3.00 21.84
N LYS A 254 24.46 -3.01 21.56
CA LYS A 254 25.27 -1.82 21.46
C LYS A 254 25.52 -1.51 20.00
N THR A 255 25.40 -0.23 19.64
CA THR A 255 25.74 0.25 18.29
C THR A 255 26.93 1.19 18.39
N GLN A 256 28.04 0.84 17.74
CA GLN A 256 29.25 1.65 17.69
C GLN A 256 29.75 1.73 16.25
N GLY A 257 29.92 2.94 15.72
CA GLY A 257 30.43 3.15 14.36
C GLY A 257 29.59 2.50 13.24
N GLY A 258 28.27 2.37 13.45
CA GLY A 258 27.36 1.71 12.49
C GLY A 258 27.31 0.19 12.59
N ARG A 259 28.13 -0.44 13.45
CA ARG A 259 28.11 -1.87 13.77
C ARG A 259 27.23 -2.10 15.00
N SER A 260 26.26 -3.02 14.90
CA SER A 260 25.46 -3.48 16.04
C SER A 260 26.00 -4.81 16.54
N PHE A 261 26.22 -4.91 17.85
CA PHE A 261 26.77 -6.12 18.49
C PHE A 261 26.18 -6.32 19.89
N VAL A 262 26.30 -7.54 20.39
CA VAL A 262 25.92 -7.93 21.75
C VAL A 262 27.08 -8.67 22.41
N ILE A 263 27.21 -8.53 23.73
CA ILE A 263 28.25 -9.22 24.49
C ILE A 263 27.71 -10.59 24.92
N LEU A 264 28.29 -11.67 24.41
CA LEU A 264 27.99 -13.05 24.80
C LEU A 264 29.15 -13.60 25.63
N GLY A 265 28.95 -13.75 26.94
CA GLY A 265 30.03 -14.04 27.89
C GLY A 265 31.09 -12.93 27.89
N ASP A 266 32.29 -13.25 27.40
CA ASP A 266 33.44 -12.35 27.28
C ASP A 266 33.66 -11.83 25.85
N LYS A 267 32.82 -12.22 24.88
CA LYS A 267 33.01 -11.90 23.45
C LYS A 267 31.98 -10.93 22.92
N GLU A 268 32.42 -10.07 22.00
CA GLU A 268 31.53 -9.26 21.16
C GLU A 268 31.09 -10.04 19.92
N VAL A 269 29.78 -10.19 19.75
CA VAL A 269 29.17 -10.90 18.62
C VAL A 269 28.36 -9.92 17.79
N ASP A 270 28.61 -9.88 16.49
CA ASP A 270 27.82 -9.10 15.53
C ASP A 270 26.35 -9.50 15.62
N TYR A 271 25.45 -8.54 15.76
CA TYR A 271 24.03 -8.80 15.93
C TYR A 271 23.26 -8.58 14.64
N ASP A 272 22.60 -9.63 14.15
CA ASP A 272 21.64 -9.52 13.05
C ASP A 272 20.22 -9.19 13.59
N PRO A 273 19.55 -8.14 13.12
CA PRO A 273 18.17 -7.79 13.52
C PRO A 273 17.12 -8.89 13.33
N LYS A 274 17.35 -9.88 12.46
CA LYS A 274 16.46 -11.01 12.22
C LYS A 274 16.57 -12.09 13.29
N PHE A 275 17.62 -12.05 14.13
CA PHE A 275 17.82 -13.02 15.20
C PHE A 275 16.61 -13.08 16.13
N ARG A 276 16.13 -14.31 16.38
CA ARG A 276 15.03 -14.63 17.27
C ARG A 276 15.47 -15.74 18.22
N MET A 277 15.16 -15.61 19.51
CA MET A 277 15.42 -16.62 20.52
C MET A 277 14.11 -17.02 21.18
N TYR A 278 13.94 -18.33 21.40
CA TYR A 278 12.80 -18.94 22.07
C TYR A 278 13.32 -19.83 23.20
N LEU A 279 12.64 -19.83 24.33
CA LEU A 279 12.91 -20.74 25.44
C LEU A 279 11.64 -21.52 25.76
N THR A 280 11.77 -22.83 26.00
CA THR A 280 10.64 -23.70 26.38
C THR A 280 11.00 -24.53 27.60
N THR A 281 10.06 -24.69 28.53
CA THR A 281 10.20 -25.57 29.70
C THR A 281 9.01 -26.50 29.83
N LYS A 282 9.26 -27.76 30.20
CA LYS A 282 8.23 -28.76 30.52
C LYS A 282 7.72 -28.65 31.96
N ILE A 283 8.42 -27.90 32.80
CA ILE A 283 8.08 -27.75 34.21
C ILE A 283 6.83 -26.88 34.29
N ALA A 284 5.70 -27.46 34.69
CA ALA A 284 4.41 -26.74 34.74
C ALA A 284 4.42 -25.55 35.72
N ASN A 285 5.14 -25.68 36.82
CA ASN A 285 5.28 -24.63 37.83
C ASN A 285 6.77 -24.38 38.11
N PRO A 286 7.48 -23.69 37.20
CA PRO A 286 8.89 -23.42 37.37
C PRO A 286 9.09 -22.33 38.43
N SER A 287 10.11 -22.49 39.26
CA SER A 287 10.46 -21.52 40.30
C SER A 287 11.53 -20.56 39.77
N PHE A 288 11.20 -19.81 38.71
CA PHE A 288 12.13 -18.85 38.14
C PHE A 288 12.39 -17.68 39.09
N ASN A 289 13.62 -17.19 39.08
CA ASN A 289 13.97 -15.95 39.78
C ASN A 289 13.13 -14.79 39.20
N PRO A 290 12.58 -13.88 40.02
CA PRO A 290 11.89 -12.67 39.55
C PRO A 290 12.64 -11.88 38.46
N ALA A 291 13.98 -11.91 38.48
CA ALA A 291 14.80 -11.31 37.43
C ALA A 291 14.49 -11.87 36.02
N VAL A 292 14.14 -13.15 35.89
CA VAL A 292 13.79 -13.77 34.60
C VAL A 292 12.55 -13.12 33.99
N TYR A 293 11.53 -12.82 34.81
CA TYR A 293 10.29 -12.17 34.37
C TYR A 293 10.51 -10.71 33.90
N ALA A 294 11.61 -10.07 34.33
CA ALA A 294 12.00 -8.75 33.85
C ALA A 294 12.78 -8.81 32.52
N LYS A 295 13.48 -9.94 32.26
CA LYS A 295 14.38 -10.13 31.12
C LYS A 295 13.73 -10.83 29.93
N ALA A 296 12.77 -11.72 30.19
CA ALA A 296 12.05 -12.50 29.19
C ALA A 296 10.53 -12.32 29.33
N THR A 297 9.79 -12.52 28.24
CA THR A 297 8.33 -12.62 28.29
C THR A 297 7.99 -14.05 28.67
N VAL A 298 7.68 -14.29 29.95
CA VAL A 298 7.22 -15.62 30.39
C VAL A 298 5.77 -15.81 29.95
N ILE A 299 5.49 -16.89 29.23
CA ILE A 299 4.17 -17.18 28.65
C ILE A 299 3.70 -18.52 29.17
N ASN A 300 2.52 -18.53 29.79
CA ASN A 300 1.88 -19.75 30.23
C ASN A 300 1.12 -20.42 29.07
N TYR A 301 1.59 -21.60 28.66
CA TYR A 301 0.96 -22.47 27.67
C TYR A 301 0.15 -23.62 28.29
N THR A 302 0.03 -23.69 29.62
CA THR A 302 -0.75 -24.75 30.25
C THR A 302 -2.20 -24.67 29.82
N VAL A 303 -2.71 -25.74 29.20
CA VAL A 303 -4.13 -25.86 28.86
C VAL A 303 -4.93 -25.99 30.14
N THR A 304 -5.80 -25.03 30.43
CA THR A 304 -6.80 -25.16 31.49
C THR A 304 -8.04 -25.85 30.91
N VAL A 305 -8.58 -26.84 31.61
CA VAL A 305 -9.87 -27.42 31.26
C VAL A 305 -10.91 -26.39 31.64
N SER A 306 -11.42 -25.65 30.66
CA SER A 306 -12.57 -24.78 30.88
C SER A 306 -13.75 -25.66 31.29
N VAL A 307 -14.21 -25.50 32.54
CA VAL A 307 -15.47 -26.09 32.98
C VAL A 307 -16.56 -25.33 32.23
N SER A 308 -17.16 -26.01 31.25
CA SER A 308 -18.34 -25.58 30.50
C SER A 308 -19.54 -25.31 31.40
#